data_AF-A0ABD2VWR0-F1
#
_entry.id   AF-A0ABD2VWR0-F1
#
_cell.length_a   1.000
_cell.length_b   1.000
_cell.length_c   1.000
_cell.angle_alpha   90.00
_cell.angle_beta   90.00
_cell.angle_gamma   90.00
#
_symmetry.space_group_name_H-M   'P 1'
#
loop_
_entity.id
_entity.type
_entity.pdbx_description
1 polymer ?
#
loop_
_entity_poly.entity_id
_entity_poly.type
_entity_poly.pdbx_seq_one_letter_code
_entity_poly.pdbx_strand_id
1 'polypeptide(L)'
;MTSPEGDTYPESETELDSDSHAIQGNRKINVAYMSKQMYCTSCKEKLHLEDIIDEMKRGGAVIFQVKCPTYLVVSDVKSSQEYKNPSTGRDIFAINSKAALGMLHSGFGPRQLNKLFSILDLPKIDEKTLKCHERIIGPVVELIAKESCYEAAKTERSLTIKNLDTLKKLLQVYLCCEIYTNTAEK
;
A
#
# COMPACT_ATOMS: atom_id res chain seq x y z
N MET A 1 22.19 -17.07 -56.91
CA MET A 1 21.45 -17.53 -55.73
C MET A 1 21.17 -16.31 -54.87
N THR A 2 19.94 -15.80 -55.04
CA THR A 2 19.09 -15.06 -54.08
C THR A 2 19.75 -14.20 -52.99
N SER A 3 19.48 -12.90 -53.08
CA SER A 3 19.47 -11.90 -52.01
C SER A 3 18.63 -12.31 -50.78
N PRO A 4 18.79 -11.57 -49.67
CA PRO A 4 17.63 -10.91 -49.06
C PRO A 4 17.94 -9.41 -48.88
N GLU A 5 17.17 -8.47 -49.45
CA GLU A 5 15.87 -7.96 -48.93
C GLU A 5 15.99 -7.68 -47.42
N GLY A 6 15.96 -6.45 -46.90
CA GLY A 6 15.33 -5.23 -47.39
C GLY A 6 14.20 -4.82 -46.45
N ASP A 7 14.45 -4.72 -45.16
CA ASP A 7 13.43 -4.33 -44.18
C ASP A 7 13.66 -2.89 -43.72
N THR A 8 13.17 -1.95 -44.54
CA THR A 8 12.90 -0.58 -44.11
C THR A 8 11.63 -0.62 -43.27
N TYR A 9 11.76 -0.51 -41.95
CA TYR A 9 10.59 -0.35 -41.08
C TYR A 9 9.90 0.97 -41.41
N PRO A 10 8.56 0.99 -41.59
CA PRO A 10 7.84 2.24 -41.76
C PRO A 10 7.97 3.06 -40.47
N GLU A 11 8.48 4.28 -40.60
CA GLU A 11 8.35 5.32 -39.59
C GLU A 11 6.84 5.51 -39.34
N SER A 12 6.35 4.96 -38.23
CA SER A 12 5.01 5.28 -37.77
C SER A 12 5.02 6.73 -37.33
N GLU A 13 4.51 7.60 -38.20
CA GLU A 13 4.09 8.96 -37.86
C GLU A 13 3.09 8.85 -36.70
N THR A 14 3.56 8.98 -35.47
CA THR A 14 2.69 9.15 -34.31
C THR A 14 2.10 10.54 -34.42
N GLU A 15 0.85 10.59 -34.86
CA GLU A 15 -0.05 11.73 -34.81
C GLU A 15 0.14 12.46 -33.47
N LEU A 16 0.50 13.73 -33.56
CA LEU A 16 0.60 14.65 -32.44
C LEU A 16 -0.81 14.90 -31.91
N ASP A 17 -1.25 14.08 -30.96
CA ASP A 17 -2.44 14.35 -30.16
C ASP A 17 -2.18 15.62 -29.32
N SER A 18 -2.60 16.76 -29.87
CA SER A 18 -2.42 18.09 -29.30
C SER A 18 -3.47 18.41 -28.24
N ASP A 19 -3.79 17.45 -27.38
CA ASP A 19 -4.61 17.68 -26.19
C ASP A 19 -3.85 17.19 -24.95
N SER A 20 -2.75 17.88 -24.66
CA SER A 20 -1.91 17.56 -23.51
C SER A 20 -2.62 18.03 -22.23
N HIS A 21 -3.57 17.24 -21.72
CA HIS A 21 -3.92 17.32 -20.31
C HIS A 21 -2.61 17.19 -19.52
N ALA A 22 -2.25 18.22 -18.75
CA ALA A 22 -0.94 18.34 -18.11
C ALA A 22 -0.63 17.19 -17.14
N ILE A 23 -1.66 16.47 -16.71
CA ILE A 23 -1.58 15.38 -15.74
C ILE A 23 -2.14 14.12 -16.36
N GLN A 24 -1.28 13.11 -16.45
CA GLN A 24 -1.62 11.79 -16.99
C GLN A 24 -1.31 10.68 -15.98
N GLY A 25 -1.98 9.53 -16.19
CA GLY A 25 -1.75 8.28 -15.46
C GLY A 25 -2.65 8.05 -14.24
N ASN A 26 -2.42 6.95 -13.54
CA ASN A 26 -3.32 6.50 -12.47
C ASN A 26 -2.98 7.11 -11.11
N ARG A 27 -4.00 7.59 -10.38
CA ARG A 27 -3.87 8.11 -9.01
C ARG A 27 -4.85 7.43 -8.08
N LYS A 28 -4.34 6.93 -6.95
CA LYS A 28 -5.18 6.44 -5.86
C LYS A 28 -5.76 7.65 -5.11
N ILE A 29 -7.07 7.78 -5.10
CA ILE A 29 -7.78 8.82 -4.35
C ILE A 29 -8.64 8.22 -3.23
N ASN A 30 -8.79 8.93 -2.12
CA ASN A 30 -9.87 8.71 -1.17
C ASN A 30 -11.03 9.62 -1.58
N VAL A 31 -11.99 9.08 -2.34
CA VAL A 31 -13.11 9.83 -2.92
C VAL A 31 -13.85 10.65 -1.86
N ALA A 32 -14.16 10.05 -0.71
CA ALA A 32 -14.92 10.73 0.36
C ALA A 32 -14.12 11.84 1.07
N TYR A 33 -12.80 11.74 1.13
CA TYR A 33 -11.95 12.78 1.71
C TYR A 33 -11.69 13.90 0.71
N MET A 34 -11.41 13.54 -0.55
CA MET A 34 -11.11 14.47 -1.62
C MET A 34 -12.34 15.31 -1.97
N SER A 35 -13.53 14.69 -2.07
CA SER A 35 -14.77 15.39 -2.44
C SER A 35 -15.13 16.54 -1.51
N LYS A 36 -14.82 16.43 -0.21
CA LYS A 36 -15.02 17.50 0.79
C LYS A 36 -14.15 18.73 0.55
N GLN A 37 -13.07 18.59 -0.21
CA GLN A 37 -12.12 19.65 -0.54
C GLN A 37 -12.30 20.17 -1.98
N MET A 38 -13.17 19.56 -2.79
CA MET A 38 -13.46 19.96 -4.18
C MET A 38 -14.36 21.19 -4.24
N TYR A 39 -14.01 22.23 -3.49
CA TYR A 39 -14.71 23.51 -3.45
C TYR A 39 -13.70 24.64 -3.46
N CYS A 40 -13.97 25.67 -4.26
CA CYS A 40 -13.12 26.84 -4.34
C CYS A 40 -13.00 27.52 -2.96
N THR A 41 -11.78 27.87 -2.57
CA THR A 41 -11.53 28.55 -1.28
C THR A 41 -12.24 29.89 -1.20
N SER A 42 -12.34 30.62 -2.32
CA SER A 42 -12.95 31.96 -2.41
C SER A 42 -14.47 31.93 -2.60
N CYS A 43 -14.98 31.29 -3.66
CA CYS A 43 -16.41 31.37 -4.01
C CYS A 43 -17.27 30.21 -3.53
N LYS A 44 -16.65 29.15 -2.96
CA LYS A 44 -17.33 27.92 -2.50
C LYS A 44 -18.06 27.14 -3.60
N GLU A 45 -17.85 27.49 -4.86
CA GLU A 45 -18.34 26.71 -5.99
C GLU A 45 -17.59 25.38 -6.12
N LYS A 46 -18.26 24.37 -6.69
CA LYS A 46 -17.67 23.05 -6.90
C LYS A 46 -16.54 23.15 -7.92
N LEU A 47 -15.43 22.46 -7.64
CA LEU A 47 -14.31 22.35 -8.56
C LEU A 47 -14.46 21.08 -9.41
N HIS A 48 -14.03 21.12 -10.67
CA HIS A 48 -14.03 19.96 -11.56
C HIS A 48 -12.64 19.32 -11.64
N LEU A 49 -12.58 18.03 -11.99
CA LEU A 49 -11.32 17.31 -12.19
C LEU A 49 -10.60 17.74 -13.48
N GLU A 50 -11.34 18.26 -14.46
CA GLU A 50 -10.79 18.82 -15.70
C GLU A 50 -10.02 20.13 -15.45
N ASP A 51 -10.34 20.83 -14.35
CA ASP A 51 -9.69 22.10 -13.98
C ASP A 51 -8.37 21.90 -13.21
N ILE A 52 -7.86 20.67 -13.12
CA ILE A 52 -6.58 20.40 -12.45
C ILE A 52 -5.44 20.86 -13.36
N ILE A 53 -4.65 21.80 -12.86
CA ILE A 53 -3.54 22.41 -13.62
C ILE A 53 -2.17 21.81 -13.28
N ASP A 54 -1.99 21.31 -12.05
CA ASP A 54 -0.72 20.72 -11.60
C ASP A 54 -0.94 19.69 -10.47
N GLU A 55 0.06 18.84 -10.26
CA GLU A 55 0.09 17.87 -9.17
C GLU A 55 1.42 17.84 -8.41
N MET A 56 1.34 17.85 -7.08
CA MET A 56 2.48 17.61 -6.21
C MET A 56 2.43 16.19 -5.63
N LYS A 57 3.37 15.35 -6.05
CA LYS A 57 3.51 13.96 -5.55
C LYS A 57 4.22 13.94 -4.19
N ARG A 58 3.61 13.27 -3.21
CA ARG A 58 4.10 13.11 -1.83
C ARG A 58 4.10 11.62 -1.46
N GLY A 59 4.93 10.85 -2.16
CA GLY A 59 4.90 9.39 -2.11
C GLY A 59 3.68 8.86 -2.86
N GLY A 60 2.88 8.01 -2.22
CA GLY A 60 1.65 7.45 -2.79
C GLY A 60 0.45 8.41 -2.71
N ALA A 61 0.63 9.60 -2.16
CA ALA A 61 -0.37 10.67 -2.15
C ALA A 61 -0.03 11.74 -3.18
N VAL A 62 -1.07 12.42 -3.64
CA VAL A 62 -1.00 13.61 -4.50
C VAL A 62 -1.79 14.77 -3.90
N ILE A 63 -1.27 15.97 -4.09
CA ILE A 63 -1.98 17.24 -3.87
C ILE A 63 -2.23 17.83 -5.26
N PHE A 64 -3.49 17.94 -5.64
CA PHE A 64 -3.92 18.51 -6.91
C PHE A 64 -4.09 20.02 -6.75
N GLN A 65 -3.54 20.78 -7.69
CA GLN A 65 -3.81 22.21 -7.83
C GLN A 65 -4.95 22.38 -8.82
N VAL A 66 -6.10 22.85 -8.33
CA VAL A 66 -7.32 22.95 -9.13
C VAL A 66 -7.69 24.42 -9.28
N LYS A 67 -7.81 24.87 -10.52
CA LYS A 67 -8.13 26.25 -10.83
C LYS A 67 -9.64 26.46 -10.81
N CYS A 68 -10.12 27.45 -10.07
CA CYS A 68 -11.53 27.83 -10.14
C CYS A 68 -11.82 28.52 -11.48
N PRO A 69 -12.84 28.09 -12.25
CA PRO A 69 -13.17 28.74 -13.53
C PRO A 69 -13.69 30.17 -13.34
N THR A 70 -14.39 30.44 -12.25
CA THR A 70 -15.06 31.73 -11.98
C THR A 70 -14.09 32.81 -11.50
N TYR A 71 -13.21 32.50 -10.55
CA TYR A 71 -12.32 33.48 -9.90
C TYR A 71 -10.83 33.28 -10.20
N LEU A 72 -10.48 32.25 -10.98
CA LEU A 72 -9.11 31.89 -11.35
C LEU A 72 -8.17 31.61 -10.16
N VAL A 73 -8.74 31.44 -8.96
CA VAL A 73 -8.01 31.07 -7.74
C VAL A 73 -7.66 29.58 -7.79
N VAL A 74 -6.41 29.25 -7.46
CA VAL A 74 -5.94 27.86 -7.36
C VAL A 74 -6.17 27.33 -5.95
N SER A 75 -6.82 26.19 -5.85
CA SER A 75 -7.09 25.50 -4.59
C SER A 75 -6.31 24.19 -4.53
N ASP A 76 -5.67 23.94 -3.38
CA ASP A 76 -4.98 22.68 -3.12
C ASP A 76 -5.97 21.62 -2.62
N VAL A 77 -6.12 20.54 -3.38
CA VAL A 77 -6.99 19.42 -3.06
C VAL A 77 -6.15 18.17 -2.78
N LYS A 78 -6.25 17.65 -1.55
CA LYS A 78 -5.48 16.48 -1.13
C LYS A 78 -6.21 15.17 -1.47
N SER A 79 -5.50 14.26 -2.15
CA SER A 79 -6.02 12.92 -2.52
C SER A 79 -6.30 12.00 -1.33
N SER A 80 -5.65 12.20 -0.18
CA SER A 80 -5.79 11.32 0.98
C SER A 80 -5.62 12.04 2.32
N GLN A 81 -6.15 11.42 3.36
CA GLN A 81 -6.09 11.92 4.73
C GLN A 81 -4.64 12.04 5.22
N GLU A 82 -4.41 13.05 6.03
CA GLU A 82 -3.17 13.26 6.76
C GLU A 82 -3.37 12.99 8.24
N TYR A 83 -2.28 12.68 8.92
CA TYR A 83 -2.23 12.61 10.37
C TYR A 83 -0.90 13.17 10.86
N LYS A 84 -0.85 13.52 12.14
CA LYS A 84 0.36 14.07 12.76
C LYS A 84 1.37 12.95 12.97
N ASN A 85 2.57 13.13 12.44
CA ASN A 85 3.69 12.23 12.69
C ASN A 85 4.00 12.20 14.20
N PRO A 86 3.97 11.03 14.86
CA PRO A 86 4.22 10.93 16.31
C PRO A 86 5.59 11.45 16.75
N SER A 87 6.60 11.35 15.88
CA SER A 87 7.98 11.74 16.21
C SER A 87 8.31 13.19 15.89
N THR A 88 7.67 13.78 14.87
CA THR A 88 8.03 15.13 14.37
C THR A 88 6.91 16.17 14.46
N GLY A 89 5.66 15.75 14.72
CA GLY A 89 4.49 16.62 14.74
C GLY A 89 4.06 17.16 13.37
N ARG A 90 4.78 16.83 12.29
CA ARG A 90 4.43 17.24 10.91
C ARG A 90 3.29 16.42 10.35
N ASP A 91 2.49 17.03 9.48
CA ASP A 91 1.44 16.31 8.75
C ASP A 91 2.07 15.36 7.73
N ILE A 92 1.63 14.11 7.77
CA ILE A 92 2.05 13.06 6.84
C ILE A 92 0.83 12.34 6.29
N PHE A 93 0.91 11.93 5.02
CA PHE A 93 -0.19 11.23 4.36
C PHE A 93 -0.34 9.81 4.89
N ALA A 94 -1.54 9.45 5.33
CA ALA A 94 -1.87 8.13 5.87
C ALA A 94 -1.64 7.00 4.85
N ILE A 95 -1.76 7.30 3.55
CA ILE A 95 -1.55 6.30 2.49
C ILE A 95 -0.11 5.76 2.47
N ASN A 96 0.89 6.58 2.81
CA ASN A 96 2.28 6.14 2.82
C ASN A 96 2.53 5.17 3.99
N SER A 97 1.92 5.41 5.15
CA SER A 97 1.95 4.48 6.28
C SER A 97 1.21 3.19 5.99
N LYS A 98 0.06 3.27 5.30
CA LYS A 98 -0.67 2.08 4.85
C LYS A 98 0.13 1.27 3.82
N ALA A 99 0.85 1.94 2.92
CA ALA A 99 1.74 1.28 1.96
C ALA A 99 2.90 0.58 2.67
N ALA A 100 3.53 1.24 3.68
CA ALA A 100 4.55 0.61 4.51
C ALA A 100 4.02 -0.57 5.32
N LEU A 101 2.79 -0.48 5.85
CA LEU A 101 2.14 -1.58 6.56
C LEU A 101 1.85 -2.76 5.63
N GLY A 102 1.31 -2.49 4.44
CA GLY A 102 1.10 -3.51 3.42
C GLY A 102 2.42 -4.17 3.00
N MET A 103 3.48 -3.37 2.86
CA MET A 103 4.83 -3.86 2.58
C MET A 103 5.32 -4.83 3.66
N LEU A 104 5.21 -4.47 4.94
CA LEU A 104 5.58 -5.36 6.06
C LEU A 104 4.71 -6.62 6.11
N HIS A 105 3.39 -6.46 5.98
CA HIS A 105 2.43 -7.56 6.09
C HIS A 105 2.58 -8.59 4.95
N SER A 106 2.86 -8.12 3.74
CA SER A 106 3.07 -8.98 2.56
C SER A 106 4.51 -9.46 2.38
N GLY A 107 5.43 -9.10 3.29
CA GLY A 107 6.85 -9.44 3.18
C GLY A 107 7.54 -8.82 1.96
N PHE A 108 7.04 -7.68 1.48
CA PHE A 108 7.62 -6.97 0.33
C PHE A 108 8.81 -6.11 0.75
N GLY A 109 9.80 -6.02 -0.12
CA GLY A 109 10.81 -4.96 -0.07
C GLY A 109 10.32 -3.68 -0.77
N PRO A 110 10.91 -2.50 -0.48
CA PRO A 110 10.57 -1.24 -1.15
C PRO A 110 10.63 -1.30 -2.68
N ARG A 111 11.59 -2.06 -3.23
CA ARG A 111 11.72 -2.28 -4.68
C ARG A 111 10.57 -3.10 -5.27
N GLN A 112 10.12 -4.13 -4.56
CA GLN A 112 9.00 -4.97 -5.01
C GLN A 112 7.70 -4.16 -5.01
N LEU A 113 7.47 -3.36 -3.96
CA LEU A 113 6.32 -2.45 -3.92
C LEU A 113 6.34 -1.45 -5.08
N ASN A 114 7.50 -0.82 -5.35
CA ASN A 114 7.61 0.12 -6.46
C ASN A 114 7.49 -0.55 -7.84
N LYS A 115 7.90 -1.82 -8.00
CA LYS A 115 7.62 -2.60 -9.23
C LYS A 115 6.13 -2.80 -9.41
N LEU A 116 5.41 -3.21 -8.36
CA LEU A 116 3.95 -3.34 -8.39
C LEU A 116 3.29 -2.00 -8.75
N PHE A 117 3.71 -0.91 -8.12
CA PHE A 117 3.16 0.42 -8.42
C PHE A 117 3.43 0.84 -9.87
N SER A 118 4.60 0.49 -10.42
CA SER A 118 4.91 0.77 -11.82
C SER A 118 3.98 0.01 -12.78
N ILE A 119 3.64 -1.25 -12.47
CA ILE A 119 2.70 -2.06 -13.27
C ILE A 119 1.29 -1.46 -13.23
N LEU A 120 0.88 -0.92 -12.08
CA LEU A 120 -0.42 -0.26 -11.90
C LEU A 120 -0.45 1.20 -12.37
N ASP A 121 0.67 1.72 -12.91
CA ASP A 121 0.87 3.12 -13.26
C ASP A 121 0.60 4.10 -12.10
N LEU A 122 0.97 3.70 -10.89
CA LEU A 122 0.88 4.48 -9.66
C LEU A 122 2.19 5.22 -9.35
N PRO A 123 2.14 6.40 -8.69
CA PRO A 123 3.34 7.13 -8.30
C PRO A 123 4.20 6.33 -7.33
N LYS A 124 5.48 6.17 -7.68
CA LYS A 124 6.48 5.48 -6.85
C LYS A 124 6.69 6.20 -5.53
N ILE A 125 6.92 5.43 -4.47
CA ILE A 125 7.28 5.96 -3.16
C ILE A 125 8.79 5.83 -2.96
N ASP A 126 9.45 6.92 -2.60
CA ASP A 126 10.88 6.90 -2.32
C ASP A 126 11.20 5.93 -1.16
N GLU A 127 12.31 5.21 -1.27
CA GLU A 127 12.71 4.20 -0.29
C GLU A 127 12.95 4.82 1.09
N LYS A 128 13.47 6.06 1.18
CA LYS A 128 13.66 6.74 2.47
C LYS A 128 12.31 7.07 3.10
N THR A 129 11.34 7.46 2.28
CA THR A 129 9.97 7.73 2.74
C THR A 129 9.33 6.46 3.29
N LEU A 130 9.40 5.35 2.54
CA LEU A 130 8.89 4.05 3.01
C LEU A 130 9.55 3.62 4.33
N LYS A 131 10.88 3.67 4.44
CA LYS A 131 11.60 3.33 5.68
C LYS A 131 11.22 4.24 6.86
N CYS A 132 10.96 5.52 6.61
CA CYS A 132 10.47 6.42 7.64
C CYS A 132 9.10 5.97 8.17
N HIS A 133 8.17 5.66 7.27
CA HIS A 133 6.85 5.16 7.63
C HIS A 133 6.91 3.77 8.29
N GLU A 134 7.81 2.89 7.85
CA GLU A 134 8.08 1.59 8.45
C GLU A 134 8.49 1.71 9.92
N ARG A 135 9.38 2.66 10.25
CA ARG A 135 9.78 2.92 11.65
C ARG A 135 8.66 3.49 12.52
N ILE A 136 7.72 4.23 11.91
CA ILE A 136 6.56 4.75 12.63
C ILE A 136 5.59 3.61 12.99
N ILE A 137 5.35 2.68 12.06
CA ILE A 137 4.40 1.58 12.27
C ILE A 137 5.00 0.38 13.01
N GLY A 138 6.32 0.18 12.94
CA GLY A 138 7.02 -0.97 13.51
C GLY A 138 6.67 -1.24 14.98
N PRO A 139 6.76 -0.25 15.88
CA PRO A 139 6.39 -0.43 17.29
C PRO A 139 4.93 -0.84 17.49
N VAL A 140 4.01 -0.32 16.66
CA VAL A 140 2.59 -0.67 16.72
C VAL A 140 2.37 -2.12 16.28
N VAL A 141 3.03 -2.53 15.20
CA VAL A 141 2.98 -3.92 14.71
C VAL A 141 3.54 -4.88 15.76
N GLU A 142 4.67 -4.55 16.38
CA GLU A 142 5.28 -5.36 17.43
C GLU A 142 4.37 -5.50 18.65
N LEU A 143 3.73 -4.41 19.09
CA LEU A 143 2.78 -4.43 20.19
C LEU A 143 1.58 -5.35 19.89
N ILE A 144 0.97 -5.20 18.72
CA ILE A 144 -0.16 -6.04 18.30
C ILE A 144 0.26 -7.51 18.19
N ALA A 145 1.46 -7.79 17.68
CA ALA A 145 1.99 -9.15 17.62
C ALA A 145 2.17 -9.76 19.02
N LYS A 146 2.71 -9.00 19.97
CA LYS A 146 2.85 -9.44 21.37
C LYS A 146 1.51 -9.74 22.03
N GLU A 147 0.54 -8.86 21.88
CA GLU A 147 -0.82 -9.06 22.41
C GLU A 147 -1.49 -10.29 21.78
N SER A 148 -1.35 -10.46 20.47
CA SER A 148 -1.88 -11.61 19.74
C SER A 148 -1.26 -12.92 20.23
N CYS A 149 0.07 -12.98 20.38
CA CYS A 149 0.76 -14.16 20.90
C CYS A 149 0.35 -14.46 22.35
N TYR A 150 0.18 -13.44 23.18
CA TYR A 150 -0.26 -13.61 24.56
C TYR A 150 -1.68 -14.20 24.66
N GLU A 151 -2.63 -13.66 23.90
CA GLU A 151 -4.00 -14.17 23.88
C GLU A 151 -4.08 -15.57 23.27
N ALA A 152 -3.26 -15.88 22.25
CA ALA A 152 -3.13 -17.22 21.70
C ALA A 152 -2.63 -18.21 22.76
N ALA A 153 -1.54 -17.89 23.47
CA ALA A 153 -0.99 -18.75 24.51
C ALA A 153 -1.97 -18.99 25.68
N LYS A 154 -2.72 -17.96 26.06
CA LYS A 154 -3.78 -18.07 27.08
C LYS A 154 -4.91 -18.99 26.61
N THR A 155 -5.32 -18.84 25.36
CA THR A 155 -6.36 -19.67 24.74
C THR A 155 -5.90 -21.12 24.65
N GLU A 156 -4.70 -21.37 24.13
CA GLU A 156 -4.05 -22.68 24.06
C GLU A 156 -4.03 -23.34 25.44
N ARG A 157 -3.47 -22.66 26.45
CA ARG A 157 -3.43 -23.17 27.83
C ARG A 157 -4.83 -23.57 28.32
N SER A 158 -5.83 -22.74 28.09
CA SER A 158 -7.20 -23.02 28.54
C SER A 158 -7.80 -24.25 27.85
N LEU A 159 -7.53 -24.43 26.56
CA LEU A 159 -8.00 -25.57 25.78
C LEU A 159 -7.23 -26.84 26.12
N THR A 160 -5.93 -26.74 26.39
CA THR A 160 -5.11 -27.86 26.85
C THR A 160 -5.63 -28.38 28.19
N ILE A 161 -5.92 -27.50 29.15
CA ILE A 161 -6.46 -27.89 30.46
C ILE A 161 -7.84 -28.58 30.29
N LYS A 162 -8.72 -28.02 29.46
CA LYS A 162 -10.05 -28.59 29.21
C LYS A 162 -9.99 -29.97 28.54
N ASN A 163 -9.02 -30.21 27.67
CA ASN A 163 -8.90 -31.44 26.88
C ASN A 163 -7.83 -32.41 27.40
N LEU A 164 -7.39 -32.29 28.66
CA LEU A 164 -6.30 -33.09 29.23
C LEU A 164 -6.47 -34.59 29.03
N ASP A 165 -7.67 -35.13 29.24
CA ASP A 165 -7.90 -36.58 29.15
C ASP A 165 -7.85 -37.08 27.70
N THR A 166 -8.36 -36.29 26.76
CA THR A 166 -8.24 -36.56 25.33
C THR A 166 -6.78 -36.52 24.89
N LEU A 167 -6.02 -35.53 25.35
CA LEU A 167 -4.60 -35.39 25.05
C LEU A 167 -3.77 -36.54 25.65
N LYS A 168 -4.06 -36.97 26.88
CA LYS A 168 -3.41 -38.13 27.52
C LYS A 168 -3.65 -39.41 26.72
N LYS A 169 -4.89 -39.65 26.26
CA LYS A 169 -5.22 -40.80 25.42
C LYS A 169 -4.46 -40.77 24.10
N LEU A 170 -4.41 -39.62 23.43
CA LEU A 170 -3.64 -39.45 22.19
C LEU A 170 -2.15 -39.71 22.40
N LEU A 171 -1.54 -39.12 23.44
CA LEU A 171 -0.13 -39.34 23.79
C LEU A 171 0.17 -40.82 24.06
N GLN A 172 -0.72 -41.53 24.76
CA GLN A 172 -0.55 -42.94 25.06
C GLN A 172 -0.59 -43.82 23.80
N VAL A 173 -1.41 -43.47 22.81
CA VAL A 173 -1.41 -44.15 21.49
C VAL A 173 -0.10 -43.89 20.74
N TYR A 174 0.39 -42.64 20.71
CA TYR A 174 1.65 -42.28 20.05
C TYR A 174 2.87 -43.01 20.66
N LEU A 175 2.97 -43.04 22.00
CA LEU A 175 4.02 -43.78 22.71
C LEU A 175 3.96 -45.29 22.44
N CYS A 176 2.77 -45.87 22.27
CA CYS A 176 2.64 -47.26 21.90
C CYS A 176 3.20 -47.50 20.48
N CYS A 177 2.84 -46.66 19.51
CA CYS A 177 3.34 -46.79 18.13
C CYS A 177 4.86 -46.65 18.00
N GLU A 178 5.51 -45.73 18.72
CA GLU A 178 6.98 -45.55 18.66
C GLU A 178 7.77 -46.71 19.31
N ILE A 179 7.20 -47.36 20.32
CA ILE A 179 7.81 -48.57 20.91
C ILE A 179 7.69 -49.75 19.94
N TYR A 180 6.56 -49.89 19.25
CA TYR A 180 6.36 -50.95 18.25
C TYR A 180 7.23 -50.78 17.00
N THR A 181 7.56 -49.56 16.56
CA THR A 181 8.46 -49.37 15.41
C THR A 181 9.93 -49.61 15.77
N ASN A 182 10.38 -49.22 16.96
CA ASN A 182 11.77 -49.45 17.42
C ASN A 182 12.07 -50.92 17.78
N THR A 183 11.06 -51.75 18.02
CA THR A 183 11.24 -53.19 18.32
C THR A 183 11.17 -54.09 17.09
N ALA A 184 10.73 -53.57 15.94
CA ALA A 184 10.65 -54.31 14.67
C ALA A 184 11.93 -54.22 13.80
N GLU A 185 12.89 -53.37 14.18
CA GLU A 185 14.17 -53.16 13.46
C GLU A 185 15.39 -53.84 14.14
N LYS A 186 15.17 -54.77 15.07
CA LYS A 186 16.21 -55.64 15.66
C LYS A 186 15.90 -57.11 15.39
#